data_AF-A0A7Z8E1G9-F1
#
_entry.id   AF-A0A7Z8E1G9-F1
#
_cell.length_a   1.000
_cell.length_b   1.000
_cell.length_c   1.000
_cell.angle_alpha   90.00
_cell.angle_beta   90.00
_cell.angle_gamma   90.00
#
_symmetry.space_group_name_H-M   'P 1'
#
loop_
_entity.id
_entity.type
_entity.pdbx_description
1 polymer ?
#
loop_
_entity_poly.entity_id
_entity_poly.type
_entity_poly.pdbx_seq_one_letter_code
_entity_poly.pdbx_strand_id
1 'polypeptide(L)'
;GVDHVEERHRHRYEFNNDYRQQIEDKGMVFSGTSPDGRLIEMVEIPANDFFIACQFHPEFLSRPNRPHPIFKAFVEAAYKYQNK
;
A
#
# COMPACT_ATOMS: atom_id res chain seq x y z
N GLY A 1 -1.64 -12.63 -5.06
CA GLY A 1 -0.60 -11.60 -4.92
C GLY A 1 0.72 -12.15 -5.41
N VAL A 2 1.80 -11.42 -5.17
CA VAL A 2 3.20 -11.89 -5.31
C VAL A 2 3.89 -11.68 -3.97
N ASP A 3 4.86 -12.53 -3.64
CA ASP A 3 5.53 -12.47 -2.32
C ASP A 3 6.57 -11.36 -2.23
N HIS A 4 7.11 -10.92 -3.37
CA HIS A 4 8.16 -9.89 -3.46
C HIS A 4 7.89 -8.94 -4.62
N VAL A 5 8.21 -7.66 -4.40
CA VAL A 5 8.12 -6.59 -5.40
C VAL A 5 9.34 -5.67 -5.28
N GLU A 6 9.66 -4.96 -6.37
CA GLU A 6 10.70 -3.93 -6.39
C GLU A 6 10.07 -2.60 -6.80
N GLU A 7 10.21 -1.58 -5.96
CA GLU A 7 9.56 -0.28 -6.11
C GLU A 7 10.54 0.89 -5.96
N ARG A 8 10.11 2.09 -6.37
CA ARG A 8 10.96 3.30 -6.35
C ARG A 8 10.62 4.20 -5.17
N HIS A 9 11.62 4.51 -4.35
CA HIS A 9 11.50 5.34 -3.15
C HIS A 9 12.13 6.73 -3.34
N ARG A 10 11.58 7.74 -2.66
CA ARG A 10 12.18 9.08 -2.58
C ARG A 10 11.74 9.82 -1.31
N HIS A 11 12.10 9.29 -0.15
CA HIS A 11 11.88 9.90 1.16
C HIS A 11 13.09 9.61 2.08
N ARG A 12 13.03 10.13 3.32
CA ARG A 12 14.02 9.88 4.37
C ARG A 12 13.38 9.51 5.71
N TYR A 13 12.14 9.92 5.93
CA TYR A 13 11.40 9.57 7.13
C TYR A 13 10.79 8.19 6.97
N GLU A 14 10.90 7.41 8.04
CA GLU A 14 10.38 6.05 8.15
C GLU A 14 9.35 5.99 9.29
N PHE A 15 8.49 4.98 9.25
CA PHE A 15 7.55 4.73 10.34
C PHE A 15 8.30 4.37 11.64
N ASN A 16 7.90 4.95 12.76
CA ASN A 16 8.44 4.56 14.06
C ASN A 16 7.74 3.29 14.57
N ASN A 17 8.46 2.17 14.56
CA ASN A 17 7.95 0.87 15.01
C ASN A 17 7.49 0.81 16.47
N ASP A 18 7.91 1.76 17.33
CA ASP A 18 7.39 1.85 18.70
C ASP A 18 5.86 2.05 18.73
N TYR A 19 5.28 2.60 17.66
CA TYR A 19 3.84 2.84 17.52
C TYR A 19 3.10 1.74 16.76
N ARG A 20 3.80 0.69 16.29
CA ARG A 20 3.22 -0.33 15.42
C ARG A 20 2.00 -1.00 16.04
N GLN A 21 2.15 -1.58 17.23
CA GLN A 21 1.07 -2.30 17.90
C GLN A 21 -0.14 -1.39 18.17
N GLN A 22 0.09 -0.18 18.65
CA GLN A 22 -0.98 0.79 18.93
C GLN A 22 -1.80 1.11 17.68
N ILE A 23 -1.15 1.17 16.50
CA ILE A 23 -1.80 1.44 15.23
C ILE A 23 -2.49 0.17 14.68
N GLU A 24 -1.87 -1.02 14.81
CA GLU A 24 -2.48 -2.31 14.46
C GLU A 24 -3.78 -2.54 15.24
N ASP A 25 -3.78 -2.27 16.54
CA ASP A 25 -4.94 -2.41 17.43
C ASP A 25 -6.13 -1.50 17.03
N LYS A 26 -5.88 -0.47 16.22
CA LYS A 26 -6.90 0.43 15.66
C LYS A 26 -7.39 0.02 14.27
N GLY A 27 -6.94 -1.12 13.77
CA GLY A 27 -7.44 -1.74 12.54
C GLY A 27 -6.63 -1.42 11.27
N MET A 28 -5.46 -0.79 11.40
CA MET A 28 -4.52 -0.68 10.28
C MET A 28 -3.70 -1.95 10.15
N VAL A 29 -3.57 -2.46 8.95
CA VAL A 29 -2.75 -3.64 8.63
C VAL A 29 -1.47 -3.17 7.95
N PHE A 30 -0.32 -3.59 8.48
CA PHE A 30 0.99 -3.38 7.86
C PHE A 30 1.24 -4.48 6.81
N SER A 31 0.69 -4.31 5.61
CA SER A 31 0.63 -5.34 4.57
C SER A 31 1.85 -5.45 3.67
N GLY A 32 2.79 -4.50 3.76
CA GLY A 32 4.09 -4.58 3.09
C GLY A 32 5.20 -4.04 3.96
N THR A 33 6.31 -4.78 4.03
CA THR A 33 7.50 -4.42 4.80
C THR A 33 8.76 -4.67 3.98
N SER A 34 9.87 -4.03 4.34
CA SER A 34 11.20 -4.39 3.83
C SER A 34 11.50 -5.87 4.08
N PRO A 35 12.46 -6.49 3.35
CA PRO A 35 12.80 -7.91 3.52
C PRO A 35 13.22 -8.30 4.95
N ASP A 36 13.77 -7.35 5.72
CA ASP A 36 14.13 -7.54 7.13
C ASP A 36 12.99 -7.22 8.11
N GLY A 37 11.82 -6.82 7.59
CA GLY A 37 10.61 -6.51 8.36
C GLY A 37 10.65 -5.19 9.14
N ARG A 38 11.72 -4.38 8.99
CA ARG A 38 11.94 -3.19 9.82
C ARG A 38 11.28 -1.94 9.26
N LEU A 39 11.25 -1.77 7.94
CA LEU A 39 10.59 -0.64 7.30
C LEU A 39 9.18 -1.05 6.91
N ILE A 40 8.25 -0.13 7.13
CA ILE A 40 6.87 -0.26 6.69
C ILE A 40 6.76 0.39 5.32
N GLU A 41 6.40 -0.42 4.32
CA GLU A 41 6.36 0.00 2.92
C GLU A 41 4.93 0.24 2.43
N MET A 42 3.97 -0.53 2.97
CA MET A 42 2.56 -0.48 2.58
C MET A 42 1.65 -0.79 3.76
N VAL A 43 0.52 -0.08 3.81
CA VAL A 43 -0.52 -0.24 4.83
C VAL A 43 -1.91 -0.26 4.22
N GLU A 44 -2.84 -0.94 4.90
CA GLU A 44 -4.23 -1.10 4.52
C GLU A 44 -5.16 -0.85 5.72
N ILE A 45 -6.41 -0.48 5.44
CA ILE A 45 -7.49 -0.44 6.45
C ILE A 45 -8.64 -1.29 5.91
N PRO A 46 -8.72 -2.58 6.28
CA PRO A 46 -9.69 -3.52 5.69
C PRO A 46 -11.16 -3.19 5.95
N ALA A 47 -11.45 -2.32 6.93
CA ALA A 47 -12.80 -1.85 7.21
C ALA A 47 -13.38 -0.94 6.10
N ASN A 48 -12.52 -0.39 5.24
CA ASN A 48 -12.91 0.44 4.10
C ASN A 48 -13.05 -0.41 2.83
N ASP A 49 -13.95 -0.02 1.92
CA ASP A 49 -14.12 -0.70 0.62
C ASP A 49 -12.80 -0.77 -0.19
N PHE A 50 -11.99 0.28 -0.08
CA PHE A 50 -10.63 0.33 -0.62
C PHE A 50 -9.81 1.36 0.14
N PHE A 51 -8.79 0.91 0.85
CA PHE A 51 -7.78 1.79 1.45
C PHE A 51 -6.42 1.12 1.36
N ILE A 52 -5.53 1.71 0.57
CA ILE A 52 -4.12 1.33 0.44
C ILE A 52 -3.30 2.61 0.51
N ALA A 53 -2.23 2.60 1.31
CA ALA A 53 -1.19 3.61 1.25
C ALA A 53 0.18 2.93 1.14
N CYS A 54 1.07 3.50 0.36
CA CYS A 54 2.42 3.01 0.17
C CYS A 54 3.43 4.16 0.26
N GLN A 55 4.65 3.85 0.64
CA GLN A 55 5.72 4.83 0.82
C GLN A 55 6.52 5.07 -0.47
N PHE A 56 6.52 4.07 -1.36
CA PHE A 56 7.10 4.15 -2.69
C PHE A 56 6.20 4.90 -3.69
N HIS A 57 6.74 5.07 -4.91
CA HIS A 57 6.11 5.77 -6.03
C HIS A 57 5.68 4.79 -7.15
N PRO A 58 4.52 4.11 -7.01
CA PRO A 58 4.04 3.16 -8.01
C PRO A 58 3.79 3.79 -9.39
N GLU A 59 3.60 5.11 -9.44
CA GLU A 59 3.38 5.89 -10.66
C GLU A 59 4.57 5.81 -11.62
N PHE A 60 5.79 5.65 -11.11
CA PHE A 60 6.98 5.57 -11.97
C PHE A 60 7.10 4.24 -12.71
N LEU A 61 6.47 3.17 -12.21
CA LEU A 61 6.48 1.85 -12.84
C LEU A 61 5.23 1.58 -13.70
N SER A 62 4.17 2.36 -13.52
CA SER A 62 2.95 2.27 -14.34
C SER A 62 3.20 2.64 -15.81
N ARG A 63 2.57 1.92 -16.74
CA ARG A 63 2.59 2.19 -18.19
C ARG A 63 1.17 2.10 -18.77
N PRO A 64 0.85 2.81 -19.87
CA PRO A 64 -0.50 2.76 -20.45
C PRO A 64 -1.00 1.35 -20.80
N ASN A 65 -0.12 0.48 -21.31
CA ASN A 65 -0.43 -0.92 -21.66
C ASN A 65 -0.15 -1.92 -20.52
N ARG A 66 0.39 -1.45 -19.40
CA ARG A 66 0.71 -2.25 -18.21
C ARG A 66 0.53 -1.37 -16.97
N PRO A 67 -0.72 -1.06 -16.58
CA PRO A 67 -0.98 -0.22 -15.43
C PRO A 67 -0.47 -0.90 -14.16
N HIS A 68 0.04 -0.10 -13.24
CA HIS A 68 0.45 -0.62 -11.94
C HIS A 68 -0.75 -1.26 -11.21
N PRO A 69 -0.59 -2.41 -10.53
CA PRO A 69 -1.69 -3.09 -9.85
C PRO A 69 -2.49 -2.20 -8.89
N ILE A 70 -1.82 -1.34 -8.13
CA ILE A 70 -2.48 -0.41 -7.18
C ILE A 70 -3.46 0.53 -7.90
N PHE A 71 -3.05 1.16 -9.01
CA PHE A 71 -3.93 2.06 -9.75
C PHE A 71 -5.07 1.33 -10.43
N LYS A 72 -4.80 0.15 -11.01
CA LYS A 72 -5.84 -0.69 -11.60
C LYS A 72 -6.90 -1.06 -10.54
N ALA A 73 -6.46 -1.54 -9.38
CA ALA A 73 -7.34 -1.93 -8.28
C ALA A 73 -8.12 -0.73 -7.73
N PHE A 74 -7.49 0.44 -7.60
CA PHE A 74 -8.16 1.67 -7.18
C PHE A 74 -9.30 2.07 -8.13
N VAL A 75 -9.06 2.04 -9.45
CA VAL A 75 -10.10 2.37 -10.45
C VAL A 75 -11.22 1.33 -10.44
N GLU A 76 -10.89 0.04 -10.32
CA GLU A 76 -11.90 -1.03 -10.18
C GLU A 76 -12.76 -0.85 -8.92
N ALA A 77 -12.14 -0.48 -7.80
CA ALA A 77 -12.85 -0.22 -6.55
C ALA A 77 -13.74 1.03 -6.64
N ALA A 78 -13.24 2.11 -7.27
CA ALA A 78 -14.02 3.32 -7.50
C ALA A 78 -15.23 3.05 -8.40
N TYR A 79 -15.05 2.25 -9.46
CA TYR A 79 -16.16 1.83 -10.32
C TYR A 79 -17.19 1.00 -9.55
N LYS A 80 -16.76 0.03 -8.74
CA LYS A 80 -17.67 -0.75 -7.88
C LYS A 80 -18.43 0.13 -6.88
N TYR A 81 -17.74 1.09 -6.26
CA TYR A 81 -18.35 2.04 -5.33
C TYR A 81 -19.41 2.93 -5.99
N GLN A 82 -19.15 3.40 -7.22
CA GLN A 82 -20.12 4.18 -7.99
C GLN A 82 -21.42 3.40 -8.30
N ASN A 83 -21.32 2.08 -8.42
CA ASN A 83 -22.42 1.18 -8.76
C ASN A 83 -23.03 0.47 -7.54
N LYS A 84 -22.67 0.86 -6.31
CA LYS A 84 -23.40 0.47 -5.10
C LYS A 84 -24.70 1.26 -4.99
#